data_AF-A0A936E9U3-F1
#
_entry.id   AF-A0A936E9U3-F1
#
_cell.length_a   1.000
_cell.length_b   1.000
_cell.length_c   1.000
_cell.angle_alpha   90.00
_cell.angle_beta   90.00
_cell.angle_gamma   90.00
#
_symmetry.space_group_name_H-M   'P 1'
#
loop_
_entity.id
_entity.type
_entity.pdbx_description
1 polymer ?
#
loop_
_entity_poly.entity_id
_entity_poly.type
_entity_poly.pdbx_seq_one_letter_code
_entity_poly.pdbx_strand_id
1 'polypeptide(L)'
;MFAANNTGWDVIRRRNTDDTPNNVVQYITNQTPTFLEVEVKGTNDYIILSPLVRARANAPYELEVDAKFDNFANGVNDQNEFSLIFDGDYDNSPPSCPNGGFNGCFSSYYAWQIQWRNGNQLYYKLVQVTGHGAGNQPTETIIVGDTTIPKSLADGDRIHRYTIEVVTNSQIKLYVNNNLLNTINLPTTLNNDHNYFGLGLATQTLGNARVRFYGMAMGDGLTTTPPAGGGTGTNLFKYEFNSQTDVNTWKSDAQGHSRTLFAATNNQLDWEGGNNARVTVGTADQFVVYSPLQKVSNNDYWVEARLEFVDETDQDALGIVFAADRNEAQTCPNAAMQFQTCFTGYYVVRLVYLTGDRINVRVEKVTRPSGSANPTYTLLGETTLGNSDGISAGGMNTWKIEVDRTTGAIRVNVNSRTNIVSVTDTSYIAQYYFGLLAKTSLGNPSAVGRFDYYYVYEQ
;
A
#
# COMPACT_ATOMS: atom_id res chain seq x y z
N MET A 1 15.46 -24.88 11.74
CA MET A 1 14.62 -25.26 10.58
C MET A 1 13.74 -24.05 10.27
N PHE A 2 14.14 -23.22 9.31
CA PHE A 2 13.41 -22.03 8.91
C PHE A 2 12.41 -22.40 7.83
N ALA A 3 11.26 -22.90 8.26
CA ALA A 3 10.08 -22.99 7.42
C ALA A 3 9.06 -22.01 8.02
N ALA A 4 9.31 -20.72 7.85
CA ALA A 4 8.23 -19.75 7.95
C ALA A 4 7.45 -19.77 6.63
N ASN A 5 6.93 -20.96 6.28
CA ASN A 5 5.91 -21.09 5.27
C ASN A 5 4.77 -20.19 5.80
N ASN A 6 4.46 -19.10 5.09
CA ASN A 6 3.32 -18.17 5.32
C ASN A 6 3.65 -16.72 5.76
N THR A 7 4.91 -16.25 5.78
CA THR A 7 5.18 -14.81 5.98
C THR A 7 5.05 -13.97 4.72
N GLY A 8 5.07 -14.59 3.53
CA GLY A 8 5.18 -13.89 2.24
C GLY A 8 6.54 -13.22 2.01
N TRP A 9 7.50 -13.47 2.91
CA TRP A 9 8.87 -12.96 2.89
C TRP A 9 9.82 -14.14 3.02
N ASP A 10 10.53 -14.44 1.94
CA ASP A 10 11.49 -15.54 1.92
C ASP A 10 12.88 -15.03 2.29
N VAL A 11 13.60 -15.83 3.09
CA VAL A 11 15.05 -15.64 3.25
C VAL A 11 15.70 -16.04 1.94
N ILE A 12 16.19 -15.06 1.19
CA ILE A 12 16.79 -15.28 -0.12
C ILE A 12 18.32 -15.33 -0.06
N ARG A 13 18.93 -14.71 0.97
CA ARG A 13 20.38 -14.71 1.19
C ARG A 13 20.75 -14.65 2.67
N ARG A 14 21.89 -15.26 3.02
CA ARG A 14 22.48 -15.16 4.37
C ARG A 14 23.99 -15.43 4.34
N ARG A 15 24.71 -14.96 5.36
CA ARG A 15 26.09 -15.40 5.59
C ARG A 15 26.10 -16.83 6.12
N ASN A 16 27.07 -17.62 5.67
CA ASN A 16 27.17 -19.04 6.01
C ASN A 16 28.21 -19.31 7.11
N THR A 17 28.38 -18.39 8.06
CA THR A 17 29.50 -18.47 9.00
C THR A 17 29.27 -19.34 10.21
N ASP A 18 28.02 -19.66 10.58
CA ASP A 18 27.77 -20.52 11.72
C ASP A 18 26.49 -21.34 11.51
N ASP A 19 26.53 -22.64 11.79
CA ASP A 19 25.38 -23.53 11.94
C ASP A 19 24.42 -23.10 13.08
N THR A 20 24.55 -21.87 13.59
CA THR A 20 23.71 -21.34 14.64
C THR A 20 22.29 -21.11 14.13
N PRO A 21 21.28 -21.78 14.70
CA PRO A 21 19.86 -21.66 14.33
C PRO A 21 19.22 -20.35 14.83
N ASN A 22 19.98 -19.26 14.86
CA ASN A 22 19.73 -18.15 15.77
C ASN A 22 19.20 -16.87 15.10
N ASN A 23 19.23 -16.76 13.77
CA ASN A 23 18.54 -15.66 13.09
C ASN A 23 17.04 -15.88 13.19
N VAL A 24 16.26 -14.82 13.34
CA VAL A 24 14.83 -14.92 13.58
C VAL A 24 14.14 -14.05 12.55
N VAL A 25 13.18 -14.63 11.84
CA VAL A 25 12.28 -13.91 10.94
C VAL A 25 10.88 -14.32 11.36
N GLN A 26 10.13 -13.39 11.95
CA GLN A 26 8.78 -13.66 12.43
C GLN A 26 7.85 -12.55 12.01
N TYR A 27 6.64 -12.92 11.62
CA TYR A 27 5.58 -11.96 11.43
C TYR A 27 4.76 -11.86 12.73
N ILE A 28 4.77 -10.69 13.36
CA ILE A 28 4.11 -10.43 14.64
C ILE A 28 2.74 -9.78 14.37
N THR A 29 1.68 -10.59 14.47
CA THR A 29 0.30 -10.17 14.21
C THR A 29 -0.50 -9.79 15.45
N ASN A 30 0.01 -10.11 16.64
CA ASN A 30 -0.65 -9.86 17.92
C ASN A 30 -0.30 -8.51 18.54
N GLN A 31 0.36 -7.62 17.79
CA GLN A 31 0.68 -6.25 18.18
C GLN A 31 0.17 -5.28 17.11
N THR A 32 -0.27 -4.08 17.52
CA THR A 32 -0.77 -3.04 16.63
C THR A 32 0.19 -1.84 16.63
N PRO A 33 0.72 -1.42 15.47
CA PRO A 33 0.58 -2.06 14.15
C PRO A 33 1.33 -3.40 14.07
N THR A 34 0.88 -4.31 13.20
CA THR A 34 1.57 -5.58 12.90
C THR A 34 2.91 -5.33 12.21
N PHE A 35 3.91 -6.19 12.42
CA PHE A 35 5.25 -5.99 11.85
C PHE A 35 5.97 -7.30 11.52
N LEU A 36 6.94 -7.20 10.60
CA LEU A 36 7.96 -8.22 10.39
C LEU A 36 9.11 -7.94 11.36
N GLU A 37 9.32 -8.83 12.33
CA GLU A 37 10.49 -8.82 13.20
C GLU A 37 11.61 -9.62 12.57
N VAL A 38 12.77 -9.00 12.47
CA VAL A 38 13.99 -9.61 11.95
C VAL A 38 15.08 -9.48 12.99
N GLU A 39 15.72 -10.58 13.35
CA GLU A 39 16.83 -10.65 14.29
C GLU A 39 18.00 -11.40 13.64
N VAL A 40 19.19 -10.83 13.75
CA VAL A 40 20.45 -11.50 13.37
C VAL A 40 21.32 -11.59 14.61
N LYS A 41 21.57 -12.81 15.08
CA LYS A 41 22.28 -13.05 16.35
C LYS A 41 23.76 -13.30 16.20
N GLY A 42 24.21 -13.75 15.03
CA GLY A 42 25.63 -13.96 14.75
C GLY A 42 26.41 -12.64 14.75
N THR A 43 27.69 -12.67 15.09
CA THR A 43 28.59 -11.54 14.82
C THR A 43 28.96 -11.56 13.35
N ASN A 44 29.10 -10.38 12.74
CA ASN A 44 29.49 -10.28 11.34
C ASN A 44 28.47 -10.97 10.40
N ASP A 45 27.25 -11.24 10.84
CA ASP A 45 26.25 -12.01 10.10
C ASP A 45 25.26 -11.08 9.39
N TYR A 46 24.59 -11.57 8.36
CA TYR A 46 23.54 -10.86 7.66
C TYR A 46 22.49 -11.81 7.09
N ILE A 47 21.28 -11.27 6.90
CA ILE A 47 20.22 -11.91 6.12
C ILE A 47 19.62 -10.91 5.13
N ILE A 48 19.15 -11.43 4.01
CA ILE A 48 18.34 -10.71 3.03
C ILE A 48 17.02 -11.44 2.89
N LEU A 49 15.94 -10.68 3.04
CA LEU A 49 14.57 -11.11 2.87
C LEU A 49 14.00 -10.45 1.62
N SER A 50 13.21 -11.18 0.85
CA SER A 50 12.46 -10.61 -0.26
C SER A 50 11.13 -11.33 -0.40
N PRO A 51 10.05 -10.62 -0.79
CA PRO A 51 8.82 -11.28 -1.21
C PRO A 51 8.91 -11.86 -2.62
N LEU A 52 10.08 -11.73 -3.27
CA LEU A 52 10.33 -12.11 -4.67
C LEU A 52 9.32 -11.49 -5.65
N VAL A 53 8.85 -10.28 -5.30
CA VAL A 53 8.01 -9.45 -6.15
C VAL A 53 8.88 -8.45 -6.89
N ARG A 54 8.63 -8.32 -8.19
CA ARG A 54 9.25 -7.29 -9.04
C ARG A 54 8.63 -5.93 -8.73
N ALA A 55 9.46 -4.92 -8.48
CA ALA A 55 9.12 -3.52 -8.66
C ALA A 55 8.80 -3.24 -10.15
N ARG A 56 8.31 -2.05 -10.48
CA ARG A 56 8.08 -1.68 -11.89
C ARG A 56 9.37 -1.87 -12.70
N ALA A 57 9.24 -2.49 -13.87
CA ALA A 57 10.37 -2.72 -14.77
C ALA A 57 11.00 -1.40 -15.27
N ASN A 58 10.28 -0.27 -15.21
CA ASN A 58 10.77 1.03 -15.64
C ASN A 58 10.55 2.08 -14.54
N ALA A 59 11.56 2.92 -14.32
CA ALA A 59 11.40 4.15 -13.57
C ALA A 59 10.35 5.09 -14.24
N PRO A 60 9.61 5.92 -13.48
CA PRO A 60 9.76 6.12 -12.03
C PRO A 60 8.99 5.10 -11.17
N TYR A 61 9.54 4.77 -10.00
CA TYR A 61 8.87 4.01 -8.94
C TYR A 61 9.42 4.36 -7.56
N GLU A 62 8.68 4.04 -6.51
CA GLU A 62 9.08 4.29 -5.12
C GLU A 62 9.01 3.01 -4.30
N LEU A 63 9.97 2.85 -3.38
CA LEU A 63 9.97 1.81 -2.34
C LEU A 63 9.93 2.50 -0.98
N GLU A 64 8.94 2.19 -0.15
CA GLU A 64 8.72 2.78 1.16
C GLU A 64 8.62 1.69 2.22
N VAL A 65 9.31 1.89 3.36
CA VAL A 65 9.17 1.04 4.55
C VAL A 65 9.21 1.90 5.81
N ASP A 66 8.34 1.62 6.78
CA ASP A 66 8.50 2.16 8.12
C ASP A 66 9.35 1.17 8.94
N ALA A 67 10.46 1.63 9.52
CA ALA A 67 11.38 0.75 10.25
C ALA A 67 11.79 1.34 11.59
N LYS A 68 12.08 0.45 12.55
CA LYS A 68 12.63 0.79 13.86
C LYS A 68 13.65 -0.24 14.28
N PHE A 69 14.81 0.23 14.75
CA PHE A 69 15.72 -0.62 15.50
C PHE A 69 15.17 -0.87 16.91
N ASP A 70 15.18 -2.13 17.32
CA ASP A 70 14.80 -2.46 18.69
C ASP A 70 15.94 -2.12 19.66
N ASN A 71 15.61 -1.42 20.73
CA ASN A 71 16.55 -1.09 21.78
C ASN A 71 16.69 -2.29 22.72
N PHE A 72 17.82 -2.98 22.68
CA PHE A 72 18.11 -3.98 23.69
C PHE A 72 18.45 -3.29 25.01
N ALA A 73 17.88 -3.78 26.12
CA ALA A 73 18.05 -3.25 27.47
C ALA A 73 19.51 -3.08 27.95
N ASN A 74 20.48 -3.58 27.19
CA ASN A 74 21.91 -3.52 27.49
C ASN A 74 22.70 -2.47 26.67
N GLY A 75 22.04 -1.65 25.84
CA GLY A 75 22.66 -0.45 25.25
C GLY A 75 23.72 -0.70 24.16
N VAL A 76 23.70 -1.86 23.51
CA VAL A 76 24.68 -2.24 22.48
C VAL A 76 23.99 -2.36 21.11
N ASN A 77 23.55 -1.22 20.58
CA ASN A 77 23.02 -1.12 19.20
C ASN A 77 24.05 -0.53 18.22
N ASP A 78 25.27 -0.25 18.68
CA ASP A 78 26.32 0.32 17.84
C ASP A 78 26.69 -0.65 16.71
N GLN A 79 26.64 -0.16 15.48
CA GLN A 79 26.93 -0.88 14.24
C GLN A 79 25.87 -1.89 13.76
N ASN A 80 24.66 -1.90 14.35
CA ASN A 80 23.53 -2.60 13.74
C ASN A 80 23.07 -1.87 12.48
N GLU A 81 22.81 -2.62 11.41
CA GLU A 81 22.49 -2.07 10.09
C GLU A 81 21.29 -2.78 9.49
N PHE A 82 20.29 -2.03 9.00
CA PHE A 82 19.29 -2.58 8.09
C PHE A 82 19.44 -1.97 6.70
N SER A 83 18.91 -2.66 5.71
CA SER A 83 19.00 -2.23 4.32
C SER A 83 17.64 -2.25 3.64
N LEU A 84 17.35 -1.23 2.84
CA LEU A 84 16.37 -1.32 1.77
C LEU A 84 17.11 -1.74 0.51
N ILE A 85 16.70 -2.85 -0.10
CA ILE A 85 17.34 -3.40 -1.29
C ILE A 85 16.44 -3.16 -2.49
N PHE A 86 17.04 -2.71 -3.59
CA PHE A 86 16.39 -2.47 -4.87
C PHE A 86 17.30 -2.89 -6.03
N ASP A 87 16.71 -3.00 -7.21
CA ASP A 87 17.37 -3.53 -8.41
C ASP A 87 18.02 -4.92 -8.20
N GLY A 88 17.38 -5.78 -7.40
CA GLY A 88 17.86 -7.14 -7.15
C GLY A 88 17.68 -8.05 -8.35
N ASP A 89 18.72 -8.78 -8.70
CA ASP A 89 18.65 -9.83 -9.73
C ASP A 89 17.99 -11.11 -9.19
N TYR A 90 17.08 -11.66 -10.00
CA TYR A 90 16.52 -12.99 -9.77
C TYR A 90 16.22 -13.65 -11.10
N ASP A 91 16.82 -14.83 -11.32
CA ASP A 91 16.79 -15.56 -12.58
C ASP A 91 15.49 -16.34 -12.83
N ASN A 92 14.48 -16.18 -11.95
CA ASN A 92 13.22 -16.92 -11.96
C ASN A 92 13.37 -18.44 -11.99
N SER A 93 14.54 -19.00 -11.64
CA SER A 93 14.75 -20.44 -11.63
C SER A 93 14.22 -21.03 -10.31
N PRO A 94 13.15 -21.85 -10.32
CA PRO A 94 12.48 -22.32 -9.10
C PRO A 94 13.29 -23.28 -8.20
N PRO A 95 14.46 -23.86 -8.57
CA PRO A 95 15.27 -24.59 -7.59
C PRO A 95 16.38 -23.78 -6.94
N SER A 96 16.72 -22.55 -7.38
CA SER A 96 17.87 -21.79 -6.84
C SER A 96 17.55 -20.99 -5.56
N CYS A 97 16.27 -20.67 -5.32
CA CYS A 97 15.72 -20.08 -4.08
C CYS A 97 14.24 -20.47 -3.93
N PRO A 98 13.68 -20.69 -2.72
CA PRO A 98 14.25 -20.63 -1.39
C PRO A 98 14.27 -22.04 -0.76
N ASN A 99 15.41 -22.76 -0.85
CA ASN A 99 15.88 -23.75 0.13
C ASN A 99 17.04 -24.57 -0.46
N GLY A 100 18.18 -24.52 0.22
CA GLY A 100 19.33 -25.41 -0.02
C GLY A 100 20.67 -24.67 -0.05
N GLY A 101 20.73 -23.53 -0.76
CA GLY A 101 21.98 -22.80 -0.97
C GLY A 101 22.00 -21.34 -0.56
N PHE A 102 20.87 -20.62 -0.58
CA PHE A 102 20.79 -19.15 -0.35
C PHE A 102 21.81 -18.33 -1.18
N ASN A 103 22.25 -18.86 -2.33
CA ASN A 103 23.37 -18.34 -3.13
C ASN A 103 22.97 -17.96 -4.56
N GLY A 104 21.72 -18.22 -4.95
CA GLY A 104 21.25 -18.06 -6.33
C GLY A 104 20.45 -16.78 -6.61
N CYS A 105 20.06 -16.04 -5.57
CA CYS A 105 19.26 -14.82 -5.70
C CYS A 105 20.01 -13.62 -5.15
N PHE A 106 19.72 -12.44 -5.71
CA PHE A 106 20.29 -11.17 -5.30
C PHE A 106 21.82 -11.30 -5.25
N SER A 107 22.40 -11.78 -6.35
CA SER A 107 23.84 -11.74 -6.59
C SER A 107 24.29 -10.32 -6.94
N SER A 108 23.43 -9.54 -7.60
CA SER A 108 23.61 -8.13 -7.88
C SER A 108 22.41 -7.32 -7.40
N TYR A 109 22.64 -6.23 -6.67
CA TYR A 109 21.60 -5.33 -6.19
C TYR A 109 22.19 -4.01 -5.69
N TYR A 110 21.34 -3.01 -5.45
CA TYR A 110 21.70 -1.85 -4.65
C TYR A 110 21.10 -1.96 -3.25
N ALA A 111 21.83 -1.48 -2.25
CA ALA A 111 21.37 -1.46 -0.86
C ALA A 111 21.57 -0.07 -0.26
N TRP A 112 20.46 0.54 0.16
CA TRP A 112 20.49 1.70 1.03
C TRP A 112 20.54 1.22 2.48
N GLN A 113 21.73 1.32 3.07
CA GLN A 113 22.06 0.80 4.38
C GLN A 113 21.93 1.91 5.42
N ILE A 114 21.09 1.69 6.42
CA ILE A 114 20.90 2.56 7.58
C ILE A 114 21.59 1.91 8.76
N GLN A 115 22.50 2.64 9.39
CA GLN A 115 23.28 2.14 10.51
C GLN A 115 23.07 2.98 11.75
N TRP A 116 22.84 2.31 12.89
CA TRP A 116 22.84 2.95 14.19
C TRP A 116 24.28 3.11 14.68
N ARG A 117 24.68 4.34 15.04
CA ARG A 117 25.94 4.60 15.75
C ARG A 117 25.79 5.60 16.91
N ASN A 118 26.79 5.65 17.79
CA ASN A 118 27.09 6.81 18.64
C ASN A 118 25.89 7.42 19.42
N GLY A 119 25.17 6.63 20.23
CA GLY A 119 24.15 7.19 21.13
C GLY A 119 22.92 7.74 20.41
N ASN A 120 22.28 6.90 19.60
CA ASN A 120 21.03 7.15 18.87
C ASN A 120 21.18 7.98 17.58
N GLN A 121 22.40 8.11 17.05
CA GLN A 121 22.66 8.78 15.79
C GLN A 121 22.56 7.77 14.64
N LEU A 122 21.76 8.07 13.62
CA LEU A 122 21.71 7.26 12.42
C LEU A 122 22.69 7.79 11.36
N TYR A 123 23.27 6.85 10.62
CA TYR A 123 24.09 7.08 9.44
C TYR A 123 23.47 6.30 8.28
N TYR A 124 23.73 6.74 7.06
CA TYR A 124 23.42 5.94 5.89
C TYR A 124 24.61 5.84 4.94
N LYS A 125 24.62 4.75 4.19
CA LYS A 125 25.49 4.55 3.04
C LYS A 125 24.66 3.91 1.92
N LEU A 126 25.07 4.13 0.68
CA LEU A 126 24.48 3.47 -0.47
C LEU A 126 25.57 2.68 -1.18
N VAL A 127 25.32 1.40 -1.39
CA VAL A 127 26.26 0.50 -2.06
C VAL A 127 25.62 -0.19 -3.25
N GLN A 128 26.44 -0.52 -4.24
CA GLN A 128 26.15 -1.54 -5.23
C GLN A 128 26.82 -2.84 -4.79
N VAL A 129 26.07 -3.92 -4.74
CA VAL A 129 26.58 -5.27 -4.60
C VAL A 129 26.59 -5.91 -5.98
N THR A 130 27.72 -6.45 -6.41
CA THR A 130 27.89 -7.06 -7.74
C THR A 130 28.16 -8.56 -7.67
N GLY A 131 28.25 -9.11 -6.46
CA GLY A 131 28.44 -10.54 -6.22
C GLY A 131 28.75 -10.81 -4.76
N HIS A 132 28.92 -12.10 -4.44
CA HIS A 132 29.30 -12.53 -3.12
C HIS A 132 30.46 -13.53 -3.18
N GLY A 133 31.47 -13.30 -2.35
CA GLY A 133 32.67 -14.13 -2.29
C GLY A 133 32.48 -15.39 -1.45
N ALA A 134 33.60 -16.05 -1.14
CA ALA A 134 33.62 -17.20 -0.25
C ALA A 134 32.99 -16.87 1.11
N GLY A 135 32.10 -17.73 1.60
CA GLY A 135 31.34 -17.50 2.83
C GLY A 135 30.15 -16.54 2.68
N ASN A 136 29.75 -16.23 1.43
CA ASN A 136 28.64 -15.33 1.07
C ASN A 136 28.85 -13.86 1.41
N GLN A 137 30.09 -13.39 1.50
CA GLN A 137 30.35 -11.99 1.77
C GLN A 137 30.00 -11.09 0.58
N PRO A 138 29.20 -10.03 0.74
CA PRO A 138 28.91 -9.13 -0.37
C PRO A 138 30.18 -8.40 -0.84
N THR A 139 30.34 -8.29 -2.15
CA THR A 139 31.33 -7.43 -2.77
C THR A 139 30.69 -6.07 -3.02
N GLU A 140 30.96 -5.13 -2.12
CA GLU A 140 30.33 -3.80 -2.11
C GLU A 140 31.18 -2.76 -2.86
N THR A 141 30.54 -1.97 -3.71
CA THR A 141 31.06 -0.70 -4.23
C THR A 141 30.29 0.45 -3.58
N ILE A 142 30.98 1.31 -2.83
CA ILE A 142 30.36 2.44 -2.16
C ILE A 142 30.02 3.53 -3.19
N ILE A 143 28.74 3.87 -3.29
CA ILE A 143 28.22 4.97 -4.12
C ILE A 143 28.13 6.23 -3.29
N VAL A 144 27.61 6.10 -2.07
CA VAL A 144 27.58 7.16 -1.05
C VAL A 144 28.17 6.58 0.22
N GLY A 145 29.21 7.23 0.74
CA GLY A 145 29.85 6.84 1.98
C GLY A 145 29.03 7.18 3.22
N ASP A 146 29.51 6.74 4.38
CA ASP A 146 28.88 6.97 5.68
C ASP A 146 28.53 8.44 5.89
N THR A 147 27.23 8.75 5.81
CA THR A 147 26.70 10.10 5.93
C THR A 147 25.72 10.16 7.10
N THR A 148 25.91 11.15 7.97
CA THR A 148 25.02 11.34 9.13
C THR A 148 23.61 11.73 8.68
N ILE A 149 22.58 11.03 9.18
CA ILE A 149 21.19 11.46 9.05
C ILE A 149 20.93 12.53 10.12
N PRO A 150 20.49 13.75 9.77
CA PRO A 150 20.18 14.77 10.79
C PRO A 150 19.19 14.24 11.84
N LYS A 151 19.47 14.45 13.13
CA LYS A 151 18.58 13.99 14.23
C LYS A 151 17.17 14.58 14.15
N SER A 152 17.02 15.73 13.49
CA SER A 152 15.70 16.32 13.20
C SER A 152 14.87 15.50 12.21
N LEU A 153 15.52 14.64 11.42
CA LEU A 153 14.86 13.76 10.45
C LEU A 153 14.64 12.37 11.03
N ALA A 154 15.62 11.78 11.71
CA ALA A 154 15.47 10.48 12.36
C ALA A 154 16.46 10.26 13.51
N ASP A 155 16.03 9.44 14.47
CA ASP A 155 16.81 8.90 15.56
C ASP A 155 16.68 7.36 15.58
N GLY A 156 17.50 6.67 16.36
CA GLY A 156 17.55 5.19 16.30
C GLY A 156 16.37 4.49 16.97
N ASP A 157 15.72 5.11 17.96
CA ASP A 157 14.78 4.45 18.87
C ASP A 157 13.30 4.59 18.48
N ARG A 158 13.01 5.31 17.39
CA ARG A 158 11.66 5.53 16.87
C ARG A 158 11.41 4.85 15.54
N ILE A 159 10.14 4.80 15.18
CA ILE A 159 9.71 4.36 13.85
C ILE A 159 9.91 5.53 12.90
N HIS A 160 10.60 5.27 11.80
CA HIS A 160 10.81 6.24 10.74
C HIS A 160 10.49 5.64 9.38
N ARG A 161 10.02 6.50 8.49
CA ARG A 161 9.75 6.17 7.11
C ARG A 161 10.98 6.35 6.26
N TYR A 162 11.34 5.33 5.52
CA TYR A 162 12.47 5.32 4.59
C TYR A 162 11.93 5.09 3.19
N THR A 163 12.16 6.06 2.30
CA THR A 163 11.69 5.99 0.91
C THR A 163 12.84 6.10 -0.07
N ILE A 164 12.89 5.19 -1.04
CA ILE A 164 13.75 5.27 -2.23
C ILE A 164 12.84 5.60 -3.41
N GLU A 165 12.99 6.78 -4.00
CA GLU A 165 12.36 7.14 -5.26
C GLU A 165 13.38 6.91 -6.38
N VAL A 166 13.09 5.97 -7.26
CA VAL A 166 13.85 5.74 -8.48
C VAL A 166 13.22 6.56 -9.59
N VAL A 167 13.94 7.54 -10.11
CA VAL A 167 13.48 8.38 -11.22
C VAL A 167 14.15 7.96 -12.53
N THR A 168 13.70 8.53 -13.65
CA THR A 168 14.28 8.25 -14.97
C THR A 168 15.77 8.62 -15.01
N ASN A 169 16.53 7.96 -15.89
CA ASN A 169 17.98 8.15 -16.07
C ASN A 169 18.85 7.73 -14.88
N SER A 170 18.43 6.70 -14.13
CA SER A 170 19.24 6.09 -13.06
C SER A 170 19.54 7.06 -11.91
N GLN A 171 18.76 8.12 -11.79
CA GLN A 171 18.78 8.97 -10.63
C GLN A 171 17.87 8.37 -9.55
N ILE A 172 18.32 8.42 -8.32
CA ILE A 172 17.55 8.02 -7.15
C ILE A 172 17.49 9.17 -6.16
N LYS A 173 16.40 9.24 -5.42
CA LYS A 173 16.24 10.17 -4.31
C LYS A 173 15.92 9.38 -3.05
N LEU A 174 16.60 9.73 -1.98
CA LEU A 174 16.46 9.07 -0.68
C LEU A 174 15.72 10.02 0.24
N TYR A 175 14.68 9.53 0.92
CA TYR A 175 13.88 10.32 1.85
C TYR A 175 13.78 9.65 3.21
N VAL A 176 13.77 10.47 4.26
CA VAL A 176 13.44 10.06 5.61
C VAL A 176 12.29 10.90 6.11
N ASN A 177 11.18 10.27 6.52
CA ASN A 177 9.95 10.95 6.92
C ASN A 177 9.52 12.03 5.91
N ASN A 178 9.51 11.67 4.63
CA ASN A 178 9.19 12.54 3.47
C ASN A 178 10.14 13.75 3.26
N ASN A 179 11.24 13.85 4.00
CA ASN A 179 12.25 14.88 3.78
C ASN A 179 13.36 14.32 2.89
N LEU A 180 13.68 15.04 1.81
CA LEU A 180 14.75 14.66 0.90
C LEU A 180 16.09 14.69 1.62
N LEU A 181 16.76 13.54 1.65
CA LEU A 181 18.07 13.37 2.24
C LEU A 181 19.17 13.54 1.19
N ASN A 182 18.99 12.95 0.00
CA ASN A 182 19.98 13.02 -1.07
C ASN A 182 19.37 12.71 -2.44
N THR A 183 20.00 13.22 -3.50
CA THR A 183 19.73 12.88 -4.90
C THR A 183 21.02 12.36 -5.52
N ILE A 184 21.01 11.13 -6.02
CA ILE A 184 22.21 10.40 -6.43
C ILE A 184 22.00 9.93 -7.87
N ASN A 185 23.02 10.12 -8.73
CA ASN A 185 23.04 9.50 -10.04
C ASN A 185 23.84 8.20 -9.95
N LEU A 186 23.20 7.07 -10.24
CA LEU A 186 23.86 5.78 -10.19
C LEU A 186 24.91 5.65 -11.31
N PRO A 187 26.02 4.95 -11.07
CA PRO A 187 27.10 4.81 -12.04
C PRO A 187 26.72 3.91 -13.22
N THR A 188 25.68 3.08 -13.07
CA THR A 188 25.17 2.19 -14.12
C THR A 188 23.67 2.33 -14.25
N THR A 189 23.16 2.11 -15.45
CA THR A 189 21.72 2.09 -15.68
C THR A 189 21.10 0.91 -14.97
N LEU A 190 20.01 1.18 -14.23
CA LEU A 190 19.21 0.14 -13.60
C LEU A 190 18.76 -0.85 -14.68
N ASN A 191 18.90 -2.14 -14.38
CA ASN A 191 18.55 -3.16 -15.33
C ASN A 191 17.06 -3.48 -15.17
N ASN A 192 16.26 -3.23 -16.21
CA ASN A 192 14.83 -3.52 -16.21
C ASN A 192 14.49 -4.99 -15.91
N ASP A 193 15.45 -5.90 -16.10
CA ASP A 193 15.31 -7.32 -15.77
C ASP A 193 15.62 -7.64 -14.29
N HIS A 194 16.28 -6.73 -13.57
CA HIS A 194 16.71 -6.88 -12.17
C HIS A 194 15.84 -6.07 -11.23
N ASN A 195 14.54 -6.05 -11.39
CA ASN A 195 13.68 -5.12 -10.65
C ASN A 195 13.17 -5.67 -9.30
N TYR A 196 13.83 -6.61 -8.64
CA TYR A 196 13.33 -7.13 -7.36
C TYR A 196 13.77 -6.25 -6.18
N PHE A 197 12.98 -6.26 -5.10
CA PHE A 197 13.28 -5.52 -3.88
C PHE A 197 13.34 -6.44 -2.66
N GLY A 198 13.93 -5.95 -1.58
CA GLY A 198 14.04 -6.70 -0.35
C GLY A 198 14.46 -5.87 0.85
N LEU A 199 14.63 -6.56 1.97
CA LEU A 199 15.09 -6.01 3.24
C LEU A 199 16.35 -6.74 3.66
N GLY A 200 17.34 -6.00 4.13
CA GLY A 200 18.56 -6.55 4.73
C GLY A 200 18.59 -6.27 6.23
N LEU A 201 19.19 -7.19 6.99
CA LEU A 201 19.65 -6.92 8.35
C LEU A 201 21.06 -7.49 8.50
N ALA A 202 21.97 -6.69 9.02
CA ALA A 202 23.37 -7.05 9.22
C ALA A 202 23.89 -6.61 10.59
N THR A 203 24.88 -7.35 11.08
CA THR A 203 25.63 -7.08 12.30
C THR A 203 27.12 -7.04 11.96
N GLN A 204 27.91 -6.19 12.63
CA GLN A 204 29.36 -6.13 12.42
C GLN A 204 30.15 -6.64 13.62
N THR A 205 29.93 -6.10 14.82
CA THR A 205 30.84 -6.34 15.96
C THR A 205 30.25 -7.14 17.10
N LEU A 206 29.01 -6.88 17.52
CA LEU A 206 28.51 -7.37 18.81
C LEU A 206 27.41 -8.44 18.70
N GLY A 207 27.04 -8.80 17.46
CA GLY A 207 25.91 -9.70 17.19
C GLY A 207 24.60 -9.14 17.75
N ASN A 208 23.49 -9.78 17.44
CA ASN A 208 22.17 -9.42 17.97
C ASN A 208 21.64 -8.07 17.46
N ALA A 209 21.58 -7.89 16.14
CA ALA A 209 20.76 -6.84 15.54
C ALA A 209 19.30 -7.27 15.53
N ARG A 210 18.39 -6.34 15.83
CA ARG A 210 16.95 -6.55 15.68
C ARG A 210 16.28 -5.31 15.13
N VAL A 211 15.45 -5.52 14.12
CA VAL A 211 14.68 -4.46 13.46
C VAL A 211 13.25 -4.94 13.26
N ARG A 212 12.31 -4.01 13.46
CA ARG A 212 10.91 -4.18 13.15
C ARG A 212 10.57 -3.37 11.91
N PHE A 213 10.03 -4.03 10.90
CA PHE A 213 9.54 -3.41 9.68
C PHE A 213 8.01 -3.38 9.71
N TYR A 214 7.45 -2.18 9.61
CA TYR A 214 6.04 -1.86 9.71
C TYR A 214 5.53 -1.45 8.33
N GLY A 215 4.88 -2.36 7.63
CA GLY A 215 4.41 -2.09 6.26
C GLY A 215 5.56 -1.89 5.27
N MET A 216 5.40 -2.42 4.07
CA MET A 216 6.22 -2.03 2.93
C MET A 216 5.27 -1.71 1.79
N ALA A 217 5.42 -0.53 1.23
CA ALA A 217 4.61 -0.07 0.11
C ALA A 217 5.53 0.25 -1.06
N MET A 218 5.11 -0.17 -2.26
CA MET A 218 5.63 0.42 -3.48
C MET A 218 4.65 1.49 -3.94
N GLY A 219 5.14 2.66 -4.35
CA GLY A 219 4.36 3.87 -4.65
C GLY A 219 3.31 3.77 -5.78
N ASP A 220 3.00 2.57 -6.27
CA ASP A 220 1.94 2.30 -7.25
C ASP A 220 1.11 1.02 -6.97
N GLY A 221 0.93 0.62 -5.71
CA GLY A 221 -0.16 -0.31 -5.33
C GLY A 221 0.23 -1.76 -5.05
N LEU A 222 1.46 -2.21 -5.31
CA LEU A 222 1.94 -3.53 -4.85
C LEU A 222 2.46 -3.46 -3.39
N THR A 223 1.55 -3.39 -2.41
CA THR A 223 1.81 -4.02 -1.10
C THR A 223 1.80 -5.55 -1.26
N THR A 224 2.81 -6.22 -0.75
CA THR A 224 2.85 -7.68 -0.77
C THR A 224 1.89 -8.22 0.29
N THR A 225 0.68 -8.61 -0.10
CA THR A 225 -0.12 -9.54 0.71
C THR A 225 0.49 -10.93 0.56
N PRO A 226 0.86 -11.62 1.65
CA PRO A 226 1.32 -13.01 1.62
C PRO A 226 0.27 -13.94 0.99
N PRO A 227 0.65 -15.12 0.47
CA PRO A 227 -0.31 -16.13 0.06
C PRO A 227 -1.20 -16.52 1.25
N ALA A 228 -2.48 -16.74 0.96
CA ALA A 228 -3.54 -17.07 1.91
C ALA A 228 -3.17 -18.22 2.86
N GLY A 229 -2.58 -17.89 4.01
CA GLY A 229 -2.45 -18.76 5.16
C GLY A 229 -3.56 -18.43 6.14
N GLY A 230 -4.53 -19.34 6.30
CA GLY A 230 -5.63 -19.20 7.25
C GLY A 230 -5.13 -19.03 8.68
N GLY A 231 -5.02 -17.77 9.11
CA GLY A 231 -4.80 -17.37 10.49
C GLY A 231 -5.92 -16.41 10.88
N THR A 232 -6.71 -16.80 11.87
CA THR A 232 -7.78 -15.98 12.44
C THR A 232 -7.18 -14.86 13.29
N GLY A 233 -6.96 -13.68 12.71
CA GLY A 233 -6.56 -12.49 13.46
C GLY A 233 -6.02 -11.40 12.52
N THR A 234 -6.80 -10.35 12.31
CA THR A 234 -6.64 -9.24 11.34
C THR A 234 -6.85 -9.65 9.87
N ASN A 235 -8.03 -9.29 9.32
CA ASN A 235 -8.30 -9.44 7.90
C ASN A 235 -7.96 -8.11 7.20
N LEU A 236 -6.80 -8.05 6.55
CA LEU A 236 -6.55 -7.03 5.53
C LEU A 236 -7.14 -7.54 4.22
N PHE A 237 -8.18 -6.88 3.73
CA PHE A 237 -8.70 -7.11 2.38
C PHE A 237 -8.05 -6.14 1.43
N LYS A 238 -7.27 -6.70 0.50
CA LYS A 238 -6.47 -5.92 -0.43
C LYS A 238 -6.91 -6.14 -1.87
N TYR A 239 -7.38 -5.08 -2.51
CA TYR A 239 -7.73 -5.11 -3.93
C TYR A 239 -6.83 -4.15 -4.71
N GLU A 240 -5.93 -4.74 -5.46
CA GLU A 240 -5.21 -4.10 -6.55
C GLU A 240 -5.91 -4.47 -7.86
N PHE A 241 -6.15 -3.49 -8.71
CA PHE A 241 -7.04 -3.68 -9.85
C PHE A 241 -6.46 -4.56 -10.96
N ASN A 242 -5.13 -4.70 -11.05
CA ASN A 242 -4.48 -5.50 -12.10
C ASN A 242 -4.02 -6.90 -11.66
N SER A 243 -3.85 -7.14 -10.35
CA SER A 243 -3.13 -8.31 -9.84
C SER A 243 -4.05 -9.35 -9.21
N GLN A 244 -5.31 -8.99 -8.95
CA GLN A 244 -6.33 -9.88 -8.42
C GLN A 244 -7.19 -10.46 -9.56
N THR A 245 -7.16 -11.78 -9.75
CA THR A 245 -8.08 -12.49 -10.64
C THR A 245 -9.56 -12.19 -10.35
N ASP A 246 -9.89 -11.94 -9.07
CA ASP A 246 -11.24 -11.58 -8.65
C ASP A 246 -11.66 -10.18 -9.09
N VAL A 247 -10.71 -9.25 -9.25
CA VAL A 247 -10.97 -7.89 -9.75
C VAL A 247 -11.05 -7.86 -11.26
N ASN A 248 -10.32 -8.74 -11.95
CA ASN A 248 -10.50 -8.97 -13.40
C ASN A 248 -11.92 -9.42 -13.77
N THR A 249 -12.67 -10.01 -12.82
CA THR A 249 -14.11 -10.31 -13.02
C THR A 249 -15.02 -9.07 -12.97
N TRP A 250 -14.49 -7.89 -12.63
CA TRP A 250 -15.24 -6.62 -12.57
C TRP A 250 -15.29 -5.92 -13.93
N LYS A 251 -14.48 -6.37 -14.90
CA LYS A 251 -14.47 -5.84 -16.26
C LYS A 251 -15.83 -6.09 -16.90
N SER A 252 -16.49 -5.02 -17.34
CA SER A 252 -17.71 -5.14 -18.13
C SER A 252 -17.35 -5.68 -19.52
N ASP A 253 -17.57 -6.96 -19.77
CA ASP A 253 -17.86 -7.39 -21.12
C ASP A 253 -19.36 -7.15 -21.40
N ALA A 254 -19.74 -7.13 -22.67
CA ALA A 254 -21.11 -6.91 -23.11
C ALA A 254 -22.12 -8.00 -22.64
N GLN A 255 -21.72 -8.90 -21.73
CA GLN A 255 -22.50 -10.06 -21.29
C GLN A 255 -22.96 -10.00 -19.83
N GLY A 256 -22.77 -8.87 -19.13
CA GLY A 256 -23.40 -8.66 -17.83
C GLY A 256 -22.76 -9.45 -16.69
N HIS A 257 -21.50 -9.14 -16.39
CA HIS A 257 -20.84 -9.67 -15.20
C HIS A 257 -21.22 -8.95 -13.90
N SER A 258 -21.02 -9.71 -12.83
CA SER A 258 -21.83 -9.67 -11.63
C SER A 258 -21.24 -8.83 -10.50
N ARG A 259 -20.58 -7.70 -10.78
CA ARG A 259 -20.08 -6.80 -9.71
C ARG A 259 -20.13 -5.30 -10.05
N THR A 260 -20.55 -4.95 -11.26
CA THR A 260 -20.74 -3.57 -11.71
C THR A 260 -22.22 -3.22 -11.64
N LEU A 261 -22.55 -2.25 -10.79
CA LEU A 261 -23.93 -1.93 -10.49
C LEU A 261 -24.30 -0.63 -11.22
N PHE A 262 -25.19 -0.77 -12.21
CA PHE A 262 -25.52 0.17 -13.31
C PHE A 262 -24.54 0.15 -14.49
N ALA A 263 -24.77 -0.77 -15.44
CA ALA A 263 -24.35 -0.56 -16.81
C ALA A 263 -25.55 -0.01 -17.59
N ALA A 264 -25.66 1.32 -17.71
CA ALA A 264 -26.06 1.81 -19.03
C ALA A 264 -24.96 1.35 -20.01
N THR A 265 -25.31 1.07 -21.27
CA THR A 265 -24.40 0.44 -22.25
C THR A 265 -23.09 1.20 -22.51
N ASN A 266 -22.95 2.40 -21.96
CA ASN A 266 -21.85 3.34 -22.10
C ASN A 266 -21.01 3.53 -20.82
N ASN A 267 -21.31 2.85 -19.71
CA ASN A 267 -20.42 2.83 -18.55
C ASN A 267 -19.30 1.81 -18.79
N GLN A 268 -18.06 2.20 -18.55
CA GLN A 268 -16.88 1.38 -18.83
C GLN A 268 -15.96 1.34 -17.60
N LEU A 269 -15.40 0.15 -17.35
CA LEU A 269 -14.26 -0.05 -16.45
C LEU A 269 -13.11 -0.58 -17.31
N ASP A 270 -12.12 0.27 -17.55
CA ASP A 270 -10.95 -0.06 -18.36
C ASP A 270 -9.70 -0.15 -17.49
N TRP A 271 -8.85 -1.15 -17.77
CA TRP A 271 -7.55 -1.24 -17.15
C TRP A 271 -6.54 -0.39 -17.93
N GLU A 272 -6.03 0.66 -17.29
CA GLU A 272 -4.90 1.41 -17.80
C GLU A 272 -3.65 0.82 -17.14
N GLY A 273 -2.69 0.32 -17.92
CA GLY A 273 -1.56 -0.49 -17.42
C GLY A 273 -0.94 -0.02 -16.10
N GLY A 274 -0.40 -0.97 -15.31
CA GLY A 274 -0.19 -0.75 -13.88
C GLY A 274 -1.46 -1.04 -13.10
N ASN A 275 -1.57 -0.59 -11.85
CA ASN A 275 -2.70 -0.88 -10.94
C ASN A 275 -3.94 -0.01 -11.20
N ASN A 276 -4.00 0.71 -12.32
CA ASN A 276 -5.02 1.72 -12.53
C ASN A 276 -6.29 1.17 -13.19
N ALA A 277 -7.40 1.46 -12.56
CA ALA A 277 -8.75 1.27 -13.06
C ALA A 277 -9.32 2.62 -13.52
N ARG A 278 -9.56 2.78 -14.81
CA ARG A 278 -10.31 3.91 -15.34
C ARG A 278 -11.79 3.58 -15.33
N VAL A 279 -12.57 4.40 -14.65
CA VAL A 279 -14.03 4.34 -14.66
C VAL A 279 -14.55 5.47 -15.52
N THR A 280 -15.37 5.12 -16.51
CA THR A 280 -16.14 6.06 -17.32
C THR A 280 -17.61 5.83 -17.03
N VAL A 281 -18.31 6.88 -16.59
CA VAL A 281 -19.77 6.89 -16.48
C VAL A 281 -20.30 7.67 -17.67
N GLY A 282 -20.89 7.01 -18.66
CA GLY A 282 -21.14 7.57 -19.99
C GLY A 282 -22.50 8.25 -20.19
N THR A 283 -23.28 8.45 -19.12
CA THR A 283 -24.59 9.13 -19.17
C THR A 283 -24.71 10.16 -18.07
N ALA A 284 -25.40 11.27 -18.33
CA ALA A 284 -25.71 12.29 -17.33
C ALA A 284 -26.57 11.75 -16.17
N ASP A 285 -26.31 12.26 -14.96
CA ASP A 285 -26.97 11.89 -13.70
C ASP A 285 -27.01 10.38 -13.40
N GLN A 286 -25.93 9.69 -13.78
CA GLN A 286 -25.72 8.28 -13.43
C GLN A 286 -24.61 8.14 -12.42
N PHE A 287 -24.63 7.02 -11.72
CA PHE A 287 -23.54 6.59 -10.87
C PHE A 287 -23.27 5.11 -11.07
N VAL A 288 -22.02 4.70 -10.84
CA VAL A 288 -21.63 3.31 -10.78
C VAL A 288 -21.01 3.05 -9.43
N VAL A 289 -21.43 1.96 -8.79
CA VAL A 289 -20.76 1.44 -7.59
C VAL A 289 -20.05 0.14 -7.91
N TYR A 290 -18.75 0.08 -7.66
CA TYR A 290 -17.94 -1.13 -7.76
C TYR A 290 -17.72 -1.69 -6.36
N SER A 291 -18.16 -2.92 -6.09
CA SER A 291 -18.03 -3.53 -4.77
C SER A 291 -17.38 -4.91 -4.86
N PRO A 292 -16.35 -5.21 -4.05
CA PRO A 292 -15.86 -6.57 -3.91
C PRO A 292 -16.88 -7.52 -3.27
N LEU A 293 -18.04 -7.04 -2.80
CA LEU A 293 -19.08 -7.81 -2.09
C LEU A 293 -18.52 -8.65 -0.93
N GLN A 294 -17.36 -8.28 -0.38
CA GLN A 294 -16.72 -8.95 0.72
C GLN A 294 -17.19 -8.35 2.04
N LYS A 295 -17.60 -9.21 2.95
CA LYS A 295 -18.10 -8.86 4.27
C LYS A 295 -16.90 -8.71 5.21
N VAL A 296 -16.76 -7.55 5.86
CA VAL A 296 -15.84 -7.41 7.00
C VAL A 296 -16.45 -8.00 8.28
N SER A 297 -15.60 -8.33 9.26
CA SER A 297 -15.96 -8.72 10.62
C SER A 297 -16.62 -7.55 11.38
N ASN A 298 -16.91 -7.76 12.68
CA ASN A 298 -17.57 -6.77 13.54
C ASN A 298 -16.63 -5.69 14.11
N ASN A 299 -15.35 -5.69 13.73
CA ASN A 299 -14.35 -4.81 14.31
C ASN A 299 -14.37 -3.40 13.70
N ASP A 300 -13.75 -2.46 14.40
CA ASP A 300 -13.35 -1.16 13.85
C ASP A 300 -12.50 -1.36 12.60
N TYR A 301 -12.58 -0.43 11.67
CA TYR A 301 -11.88 -0.57 10.41
C TYR A 301 -11.46 0.77 9.83
N TRP A 302 -10.53 0.70 8.88
CA TRP A 302 -10.35 1.79 7.94
C TRP A 302 -10.40 1.30 6.51
N VAL A 303 -10.84 2.20 5.64
CA VAL A 303 -10.89 2.02 4.20
C VAL A 303 -9.93 2.99 3.58
N GLU A 304 -9.12 2.56 2.63
CA GLU A 304 -8.22 3.43 1.88
C GLU A 304 -8.38 3.20 0.39
N ALA A 305 -8.38 4.28 -0.36
CA ALA A 305 -8.34 4.21 -1.81
C ALA A 305 -7.57 5.39 -2.36
N ARG A 306 -6.92 5.21 -3.50
CA ARG A 306 -6.24 6.29 -4.21
C ARG A 306 -6.99 6.62 -5.49
N LEU A 307 -7.39 7.88 -5.63
CA LEU A 307 -8.30 8.37 -6.66
C LEU A 307 -7.78 9.64 -7.35
N GLU A 308 -8.15 9.80 -8.62
CA GLU A 308 -7.88 10.96 -9.47
C GLU A 308 -9.09 11.24 -10.36
N PHE A 309 -9.44 12.51 -10.56
CA PHE A 309 -10.36 12.92 -11.62
C PHE A 309 -9.59 13.01 -12.93
N VAL A 310 -9.95 12.18 -13.90
CA VAL A 310 -9.30 12.22 -15.24
C VAL A 310 -9.94 13.32 -16.09
N ASP A 311 -11.27 13.42 -16.02
CA ASP A 311 -12.02 14.51 -16.63
C ASP A 311 -12.54 15.44 -15.54
N GLU A 312 -12.12 16.70 -15.62
CA GLU A 312 -12.37 17.74 -14.63
C GLU A 312 -13.64 18.55 -14.95
N THR A 313 -14.80 17.89 -14.95
CA THR A 313 -16.08 18.58 -15.18
C THR A 313 -16.74 18.96 -13.86
N ASP A 314 -17.17 20.22 -13.74
CA ASP A 314 -17.81 20.74 -12.52
C ASP A 314 -18.96 19.84 -12.04
N GLN A 315 -18.97 19.57 -10.73
CA GLN A 315 -19.92 18.72 -10.03
C GLN A 315 -19.84 17.21 -10.30
N ASP A 316 -18.91 16.73 -11.13
CA ASP A 316 -18.65 15.30 -11.20
C ASP A 316 -18.14 14.79 -9.87
N ALA A 317 -18.39 13.52 -9.58
CA ALA A 317 -18.01 12.95 -8.31
C ALA A 317 -17.38 11.58 -8.41
N LEU A 318 -16.36 11.37 -7.58
CA LEU A 318 -15.82 10.07 -7.22
C LEU A 318 -16.08 9.83 -5.74
N GLY A 319 -15.93 8.61 -5.27
CA GLY A 319 -16.11 8.36 -3.85
C GLY A 319 -15.82 6.95 -3.41
N ILE A 320 -15.90 6.80 -2.09
CA ILE A 320 -15.71 5.53 -1.40
C ILE A 320 -16.98 5.24 -0.61
N VAL A 321 -17.59 4.10 -0.91
CA VAL A 321 -18.78 3.56 -0.22
C VAL A 321 -18.31 2.65 0.91
N PHE A 322 -18.92 2.78 2.08
CA PHE A 322 -18.59 1.97 3.26
C PHE A 322 -19.81 1.74 4.13
N ALA A 323 -19.75 0.70 4.96
CA ALA A 323 -20.85 0.25 5.81
C ALA A 323 -22.19 0.15 5.05
N ALA A 324 -22.15 -0.48 3.87
CA ALA A 324 -23.33 -0.69 3.06
C ALA A 324 -24.09 -1.96 3.47
N ASP A 325 -25.41 -1.90 3.50
CA ASP A 325 -26.27 -3.04 3.79
C ASP A 325 -26.49 -3.91 2.54
N ARG A 326 -26.14 -5.19 2.57
CA ARG A 326 -26.49 -6.08 1.44
C ARG A 326 -27.77 -6.82 1.77
N ASN A 327 -28.74 -6.77 0.85
CA ASN A 327 -29.86 -7.69 0.88
C ASN A 327 -29.40 -9.11 0.47
N GLU A 328 -29.01 -9.93 1.44
CA GLU A 328 -28.56 -11.32 1.21
C GLU A 328 -29.68 -12.24 0.67
N ALA A 329 -30.95 -11.83 0.76
CA ALA A 329 -32.09 -12.59 0.22
C ALA A 329 -32.23 -12.44 -1.31
N GLN A 330 -31.44 -11.58 -1.95
CA GLN A 330 -31.47 -11.35 -3.39
C GLN A 330 -30.13 -11.70 -4.04
N THR A 331 -30.20 -12.33 -5.22
CA THR A 331 -29.02 -12.57 -6.05
C THR A 331 -28.52 -11.24 -6.58
N CYS A 332 -27.44 -10.75 -5.98
CA CYS A 332 -26.82 -9.48 -6.31
C CYS A 332 -25.48 -9.69 -7.00
N PRO A 333 -25.27 -9.01 -8.14
CA PRO A 333 -26.24 -8.36 -9.01
C PRO A 333 -26.99 -9.38 -9.87
N ASN A 334 -28.20 -9.00 -10.27
CA ASN A 334 -28.93 -9.62 -11.35
C ASN A 334 -28.97 -8.59 -12.50
N ALA A 335 -28.69 -9.00 -13.73
CA ALA A 335 -28.72 -8.11 -14.90
C ALA A 335 -30.08 -7.38 -15.08
N ALA A 336 -31.17 -7.94 -14.52
CA ALA A 336 -32.49 -7.33 -14.49
C ALA A 336 -32.77 -6.44 -13.26
N MET A 337 -31.88 -6.41 -12.26
CA MET A 337 -32.10 -5.71 -10.99
C MET A 337 -31.06 -4.61 -10.76
N GLN A 338 -31.55 -3.41 -10.49
CA GLN A 338 -30.74 -2.21 -10.24
C GLN A 338 -30.03 -2.32 -8.86
N PHE A 339 -28.82 -1.74 -8.70
CA PHE A 339 -28.07 -1.55 -7.43
C PHE A 339 -28.95 -1.29 -6.21
N GLN A 340 -29.91 -0.43 -6.48
CA GLN A 340 -31.08 -0.02 -5.74
C GLN A 340 -31.80 -1.13 -4.94
N THR A 341 -31.78 -2.38 -5.40
CA THR A 341 -32.40 -3.54 -4.72
C THR A 341 -31.43 -4.31 -3.83
N CYS A 342 -30.12 -4.16 -4.08
CA CYS A 342 -29.05 -4.82 -3.35
C CYS A 342 -28.61 -4.07 -2.10
N PHE A 343 -28.70 -2.73 -2.11
CA PHE A 343 -28.32 -1.85 -1.01
C PHE A 343 -29.42 -0.81 -0.76
N THR A 344 -29.82 -0.63 0.51
CA THR A 344 -30.85 0.32 0.95
C THR A 344 -30.33 1.42 1.87
N GLY A 345 -29.15 1.25 2.45
CA GLY A 345 -28.51 2.13 3.42
C GLY A 345 -27.00 1.97 3.45
N TYR A 346 -26.26 3.06 3.23
CA TYR A 346 -24.81 3.06 3.28
C TYR A 346 -24.25 4.45 3.57
N TYR A 347 -22.95 4.54 3.86
CA TYR A 347 -22.24 5.82 3.85
C TYR A 347 -21.38 5.95 2.59
N VAL A 348 -21.14 7.20 2.20
CA VAL A 348 -20.21 7.54 1.14
C VAL A 348 -19.36 8.74 1.56
N VAL A 349 -18.05 8.65 1.35
CA VAL A 349 -17.22 9.86 1.21
C VAL A 349 -17.20 10.21 -0.26
N ARG A 350 -17.93 11.26 -0.61
CA ARG A 350 -18.09 11.75 -1.97
C ARG A 350 -17.17 12.94 -2.20
N LEU A 351 -16.28 12.80 -3.17
CA LEU A 351 -15.40 13.82 -3.68
C LEU A 351 -16.12 14.47 -4.85
N VAL A 352 -16.43 15.75 -4.77
CA VAL A 352 -17.09 16.50 -5.84
C VAL A 352 -16.08 17.45 -6.45
N TYR A 353 -15.81 17.29 -7.74
CA TYR A 353 -14.96 18.23 -8.48
C TYR A 353 -15.64 19.60 -8.52
N LEU A 354 -14.87 20.62 -8.16
CA LEU A 354 -15.23 22.01 -8.29
C LEU A 354 -14.23 22.70 -9.21
N THR A 355 -14.75 23.61 -10.03
CA THR A 355 -13.95 24.44 -10.93
C THR A 355 -12.76 25.09 -10.20
N GLY A 356 -11.61 25.09 -10.86
CA GLY A 356 -10.36 25.65 -10.34
C GLY A 356 -9.54 24.65 -9.52
N ASP A 357 -9.59 23.36 -9.89
CA ASP A 357 -8.81 22.29 -9.27
C ASP A 357 -9.08 22.16 -7.75
N ARG A 358 -10.36 22.16 -7.39
CA ARG A 358 -10.83 22.04 -6.01
C ARG A 358 -11.69 20.81 -5.86
N ILE A 359 -11.67 20.21 -4.68
CA ILE A 359 -12.47 19.04 -4.33
C ILE A 359 -13.30 19.40 -3.10
N ASN A 360 -14.62 19.31 -3.22
CA ASN A 360 -15.50 19.34 -2.07
C ASN A 360 -15.70 17.91 -1.57
N VAL A 361 -15.23 17.65 -0.35
CA VAL A 361 -15.23 16.34 0.30
C VAL A 361 -16.45 16.29 1.20
N ARG A 362 -17.40 15.39 0.90
CA ARG A 362 -18.65 15.23 1.64
C ARG A 362 -18.72 13.86 2.27
N VAL A 363 -19.01 13.80 3.56
CA VAL A 363 -19.42 12.57 4.25
C VAL A 363 -20.93 12.54 4.28
N GLU A 364 -21.52 11.56 3.62
CA GLU A 364 -22.96 11.49 3.42
C GLU A 364 -23.50 10.14 3.83
N LYS A 365 -24.68 10.17 4.45
CA LYS A 365 -25.51 9.01 4.67
C LYS A 365 -26.46 8.86 3.49
N VAL A 366 -26.45 7.72 2.85
CA VAL A 366 -27.33 7.41 1.73
C VAL A 366 -28.41 6.46 2.20
N THR A 367 -29.66 6.88 2.05
CA THR A 367 -30.84 6.09 2.43
C THR A 367 -31.75 5.95 1.24
N ARG A 368 -32.24 4.74 1.01
CA ARG A 368 -33.22 4.47 -0.04
C ARG A 368 -34.43 3.75 0.56
N PRO A 369 -35.60 4.41 0.60
CA PRO A 369 -36.85 3.73 0.87
C PRO A 369 -37.13 2.68 -0.21
N SER A 370 -37.63 1.51 0.21
CA SER A 370 -38.11 0.47 -0.72
C SER A 370 -39.03 1.07 -1.78
N GLY A 371 -38.65 0.96 -3.06
CA GLY A 371 -39.45 1.40 -4.21
C GLY A 371 -39.17 2.81 -4.77
N SER A 372 -38.25 3.61 -4.20
CA SER A 372 -37.90 4.94 -4.73
C SER A 372 -36.77 4.90 -5.75
N ALA A 373 -36.93 5.32 -7.00
CA ALA A 373 -35.84 5.33 -8.00
C ALA A 373 -34.55 6.05 -7.54
N ASN A 374 -34.68 7.10 -6.71
CA ASN A 374 -33.54 7.93 -6.30
C ASN A 374 -33.16 7.71 -4.83
N PRO A 375 -31.87 7.53 -4.53
CA PRO A 375 -31.38 7.56 -3.15
C PRO A 375 -31.47 8.98 -2.57
N THR A 376 -31.72 9.06 -1.27
CA THR A 376 -31.65 10.31 -0.52
C THR A 376 -30.27 10.42 0.13
N TYR A 377 -29.57 11.52 -0.14
CA TYR A 377 -28.30 11.86 0.48
C TYR A 377 -28.55 12.80 1.64
N THR A 378 -28.08 12.42 2.82
CA THR A 378 -28.06 13.27 4.02
C THR A 378 -26.63 13.65 4.31
N LEU A 379 -26.30 14.93 4.18
CA LEU A 379 -24.97 15.44 4.49
C LEU A 379 -24.71 15.36 5.99
N LEU A 380 -23.61 14.72 6.37
CA LEU A 380 -23.15 14.64 7.76
C LEU A 380 -22.05 15.67 8.04
N GLY A 381 -21.18 15.91 7.07
CA GLY A 381 -20.11 16.90 7.15
C GLY A 381 -19.43 17.11 5.81
N GLU A 382 -18.83 18.27 5.61
CA GLU A 382 -18.09 18.59 4.40
C GLU A 382 -16.89 19.50 4.67
N THR A 383 -15.94 19.48 3.74
CA THR A 383 -14.87 20.47 3.62
C THR A 383 -14.53 20.69 2.14
N THR A 384 -13.81 21.75 1.81
CA THR A 384 -13.30 21.99 0.45
C THR A 384 -11.80 22.11 0.49
N LEU A 385 -11.12 21.39 -0.38
CA LEU A 385 -9.68 21.34 -0.52
C LEU A 385 -9.28 21.80 -1.92
N GLY A 386 -8.06 22.29 -2.07
CA GLY A 386 -7.46 22.56 -3.38
C GLY A 386 -5.94 22.66 -3.31
N ASN A 387 -5.34 23.31 -4.30
CA ASN A 387 -3.88 23.37 -4.43
C ASN A 387 -3.14 23.96 -3.22
N SER A 388 -3.73 24.94 -2.53
CA SER A 388 -3.19 25.47 -1.26
C SER A 388 -3.11 24.43 -0.14
N ASP A 389 -3.90 23.36 -0.27
CA ASP A 389 -3.92 22.23 0.66
C ASP A 389 -2.95 21.11 0.27
N GLY A 390 -2.23 21.25 -0.86
CA GLY A 390 -1.42 20.18 -1.44
C GLY A 390 -2.26 19.08 -2.06
N ILE A 391 -3.49 19.39 -2.48
CA ILE A 391 -4.44 18.48 -3.12
C ILE A 391 -4.78 19.02 -4.50
N SER A 392 -4.65 18.20 -5.53
CA SER A 392 -5.09 18.51 -6.90
C SER A 392 -6.13 17.46 -7.32
N ALA A 393 -7.25 17.88 -7.88
CA ALA A 393 -8.28 17.01 -8.40
C ALA A 393 -7.80 16.17 -9.58
N GLY A 394 -6.99 16.75 -10.47
CA GLY A 394 -6.28 16.03 -11.54
C GLY A 394 -5.06 15.24 -11.05
N GLY A 395 -4.79 15.24 -9.74
CA GLY A 395 -3.74 14.45 -9.11
C GLY A 395 -4.25 13.18 -8.43
N MET A 396 -3.40 12.17 -8.37
CA MET A 396 -3.65 10.98 -7.56
C MET A 396 -3.50 11.29 -6.07
N ASN A 397 -4.61 11.24 -5.33
CA ASN A 397 -4.62 11.45 -3.88
C ASN A 397 -5.04 10.18 -3.15
N THR A 398 -4.40 9.88 -2.03
CA THR A 398 -4.74 8.76 -1.15
C THR A 398 -5.76 9.22 -0.12
N TRP A 399 -6.93 8.59 -0.10
CA TRP A 399 -8.03 8.92 0.80
C TRP A 399 -8.23 7.78 1.78
N LYS A 400 -8.20 8.09 3.08
CA LYS A 400 -8.39 7.11 4.15
C LYS A 400 -9.58 7.49 5.02
N ILE A 401 -10.47 6.54 5.24
CA ILE A 401 -11.68 6.67 6.05
C ILE A 401 -11.53 5.75 7.25
N GLU A 402 -11.43 6.31 8.45
CA GLU A 402 -11.36 5.56 9.70
C GLU A 402 -12.73 5.54 10.34
N VAL A 403 -13.21 4.35 10.70
CA VAL A 403 -14.53 4.13 11.29
C VAL A 403 -14.37 3.41 12.62
N ASP A 404 -14.74 4.11 13.69
CA ASP A 404 -14.97 3.54 15.01
C ASP A 404 -16.43 3.11 15.09
N ARG A 405 -16.67 1.80 15.13
CA ARG A 405 -18.01 1.22 15.15
C ARG A 405 -18.60 1.20 16.55
N THR A 406 -17.79 1.41 17.58
CA THR A 406 -18.32 1.53 18.94
C THR A 406 -19.00 2.88 19.12
N THR A 407 -18.38 3.95 18.63
CA THR A 407 -18.87 5.32 18.80
C THR A 407 -19.64 5.84 17.59
N GLY A 408 -19.46 5.23 16.42
CA GLY A 408 -19.94 5.74 15.13
C GLY A 408 -19.12 6.91 14.60
N ALA A 409 -17.91 7.14 15.14
CA ALA A 409 -17.05 8.19 14.64
C ALA A 409 -16.48 7.81 13.27
N ILE A 410 -16.59 8.74 12.31
CA ILE A 410 -16.09 8.61 10.96
C ILE A 410 -15.10 9.76 10.74
N ARG A 411 -13.85 9.42 10.41
CA ARG A 411 -12.79 10.40 10.13
C ARG A 411 -12.27 10.21 8.72
N VAL A 412 -12.21 11.31 7.98
CA VAL A 412 -11.64 11.33 6.63
C VAL A 412 -10.26 11.96 6.71
N ASN A 413 -9.30 11.31 6.08
CA ASN A 413 -7.91 11.73 5.93
C ASN A 413 -7.57 11.74 4.43
N VAL A 414 -6.62 12.59 4.02
CA VAL A 414 -6.13 12.63 2.64
C VAL A 414 -4.63 12.86 2.62
N ASN A 415 -3.90 12.04 1.86
CA ASN A 415 -2.44 12.01 1.83
C ASN A 415 -1.89 11.97 3.27
N SER A 416 -1.07 12.95 3.67
CA SER A 416 -0.55 13.10 5.02
C SER A 416 -1.45 13.93 5.96
N ARG A 417 -2.55 14.51 5.46
CA ARG A 417 -3.47 15.32 6.26
C ARG A 417 -4.46 14.45 6.99
N THR A 418 -4.54 14.65 8.29
CA THR A 418 -5.45 13.91 9.16
C THR A 418 -6.68 14.73 9.54
N ASN A 419 -7.80 14.03 9.70
CA ASN A 419 -9.07 14.53 10.21
C ASN A 419 -9.60 15.77 9.46
N ILE A 420 -9.57 15.73 8.12
CA ILE A 420 -10.09 16.82 7.27
C ILE A 420 -11.62 16.96 7.36
N VAL A 421 -12.31 15.86 7.68
CA VAL A 421 -13.72 15.82 8.05
C VAL A 421 -13.89 14.81 9.18
N SER A 422 -14.62 15.19 10.23
CA SER A 422 -14.95 14.33 11.36
C SER A 422 -16.45 14.40 11.61
N VAL A 423 -17.12 13.26 11.60
CA VAL A 423 -18.56 13.19 11.91
C VAL A 423 -18.83 12.00 12.84
N THR A 424 -20.04 11.94 13.38
CA THR A 424 -20.51 10.81 14.17
C THR A 424 -21.93 10.45 13.74
N ASP A 425 -22.13 9.23 13.27
CA ASP A 425 -23.46 8.69 12.92
C ASP A 425 -23.41 7.17 13.07
N THR A 426 -24.44 6.58 13.69
CA THR A 426 -24.49 5.15 14.02
C THR A 426 -25.46 4.35 13.15
N SER A 427 -26.10 4.98 12.16
CA SER A 427 -27.21 4.39 11.38
C SER A 427 -26.82 3.11 10.66
N TYR A 428 -25.64 3.08 10.02
CA TYR A 428 -25.20 1.99 9.14
C TYR A 428 -23.85 1.38 9.53
N ILE A 429 -23.21 1.85 10.60
CA ILE A 429 -21.88 1.37 11.02
C ILE A 429 -21.84 -0.14 11.33
N ALA A 430 -23.00 -0.77 11.60
CA ALA A 430 -23.11 -2.21 11.81
C ALA A 430 -23.05 -3.02 10.51
N GLN A 431 -23.08 -2.37 9.35
CA GLN A 431 -23.04 -3.02 8.04
C GLN A 431 -21.60 -3.28 7.58
N TYR A 432 -21.44 -4.05 6.49
CA TYR A 432 -20.18 -4.76 6.23
C TYR A 432 -19.66 -4.66 4.79
N TYR A 433 -20.39 -3.99 3.91
CA TYR A 433 -20.04 -3.94 2.50
C TYR A 433 -19.49 -2.59 2.12
N PHE A 434 -18.66 -2.60 1.09
CA PHE A 434 -17.91 -1.44 0.64
C PHE A 434 -17.86 -1.36 -0.86
N GLY A 435 -17.44 -0.21 -1.37
CA GLY A 435 -17.18 -0.06 -2.78
C GLY A 435 -16.59 1.28 -3.15
N LEU A 436 -16.52 1.50 -4.44
CA LEU A 436 -16.12 2.75 -5.07
C LEU A 436 -17.30 3.34 -5.81
N LEU A 437 -17.39 4.66 -5.86
CA LEU A 437 -18.44 5.38 -6.56
C LEU A 437 -17.83 6.28 -7.63
N ALA A 438 -18.45 6.32 -8.79
CA ALA A 438 -18.31 7.40 -9.76
C ALA A 438 -19.69 7.91 -10.13
N LYS A 439 -19.86 9.23 -10.30
CA LYS A 439 -21.13 9.88 -10.60
C LYS A 439 -20.93 11.08 -11.54
N THR A 440 -21.78 11.19 -12.56
CA THR A 440 -21.88 12.37 -13.43
C THR A 440 -22.74 13.47 -12.82
N SER A 441 -22.37 14.72 -13.10
CA SER A 441 -23.21 15.87 -12.81
C SER A 441 -24.40 16.00 -13.78
N LEU A 442 -25.37 16.84 -13.41
CA LEU A 442 -26.53 17.12 -14.26
C LEU A 442 -26.08 17.83 -15.54
N GLY A 443 -26.39 17.24 -16.69
CA GLY A 443 -26.04 17.81 -17.99
C GLY A 443 -24.64 17.46 -18.49
N ASN A 444 -23.80 16.79 -17.68
CA ASN A 444 -22.53 16.27 -18.14
C ASN A 444 -22.70 14.90 -18.79
N PRO A 445 -22.34 14.72 -20.08
CA PRO A 445 -22.45 13.42 -20.74
C PRO A 445 -21.51 12.35 -20.18
N SER A 446 -20.41 12.72 -19.50
CA SER A 446 -19.49 11.71 -18.97
C SER A 446 -18.63 12.17 -17.78
N ALA A 447 -18.47 11.30 -16.79
CA ALA A 447 -17.53 11.46 -15.69
C ALA A 447 -16.45 10.39 -15.81
N VAL A 448 -15.19 10.81 -15.71
CA VAL A 448 -14.05 9.90 -15.81
C VAL A 448 -13.17 10.03 -14.58
N GLY A 449 -12.98 8.93 -13.88
CA GLY A 449 -12.08 8.83 -12.75
C GLY A 449 -11.10 7.68 -12.90
N ARG A 450 -10.01 7.75 -12.14
CA ARG A 450 -9.02 6.67 -12.03
C ARG A 450 -8.90 6.24 -10.58
N PHE A 451 -8.79 4.94 -10.36
CA PHE A 451 -8.56 4.32 -9.06
C PHE A 451 -7.31 3.43 -9.14
N ASP A 452 -6.39 3.55 -8.20
CA ASP A 452 -5.14 2.75 -8.19
C ASP A 452 -5.28 1.49 -7.31
N TYR A 453 -5.85 1.64 -6.12
CA TYR A 453 -6.11 0.52 -5.22
C TYR A 453 -7.28 0.79 -4.28
N TYR A 454 -7.74 -0.27 -3.63
CA TYR A 454 -8.78 -0.23 -2.63
C TYR A 454 -8.49 -1.22 -1.49
N TYR A 455 -8.29 -0.72 -0.28
CA TYR A 455 -7.95 -1.50 0.91
C TYR A 455 -9.02 -1.35 2.00
N VAL A 456 -9.28 -2.45 2.69
CA VAL A 456 -10.05 -2.46 3.93
C VAL A 456 -9.25 -3.19 4.98
N TYR A 457 -9.01 -2.53 6.11
CA TYR A 457 -8.25 -3.09 7.22
C TYR A 457 -9.12 -3.12 8.47
N GLU A 458 -9.27 -4.30 9.05
CA GLU A 458 -9.93 -4.51 10.35
C GLU A 458 -8.91 -4.36 11.49
N GLN A 459 -9.25 -3.55 12.47
CA GLN A 459 -8.44 -3.31 13.67
C GLN A 459 -8.69 -4.36 14.77
#